data_AF-A0A1C6HLJ8-F1
#
_entry.id   AF-A0A1C6HLJ8-F1
#
_cell.length_a   1.000
_cell.length_b   1.000
_cell.length_c   1.000
_cell.angle_alpha   90.00
_cell.angle_beta   90.00
_cell.angle_gamma   90.00
#
_symmetry.space_group_name_H-M   'P 1'
#
loop_
_entity.id
_entity.type
_entity.pdbx_description
1 polymer ?
#
loop_
_entity_poly.entity_id
_entity_poly.type
_entity_poly.pdbx_seq_one_letter_code
_entity_poly.pdbx_strand_id
1 'polypeptide(L)'
;MAHNDSFDEPRFEALYRKLYPDLLRCAEIALRTGGSWYVSVAGRAEEVVQELFAFAWEHQADLWSSASPTGWLYRVLRYKVLELLKEDRFWRKHLIRAAGEMPASPEDDFQQRAEITSILTPEEYEILRKLYLEKYTYEELAREMGLKKSALAMRVKRSKERFVKQWNRH
;
A
#
# COMPACT_ATOMS: atom_id res chain seq x y z
N MET A 1 -10.29 21.16 31.15
CA MET A 1 -10.37 19.75 31.61
C MET A 1 -9.78 18.90 30.52
N ALA A 2 -8.58 18.34 30.74
CA ALA A 2 -7.97 17.43 29.79
C ALA A 2 -8.70 16.08 29.90
N HIS A 3 -9.39 15.67 28.83
CA HIS A 3 -9.82 14.30 28.65
C HIS A 3 -8.54 13.46 28.51
N ASN A 4 -8.07 12.93 29.62
CA ASN A 4 -7.08 11.86 29.62
C ASN A 4 -7.85 10.57 29.29
N ASP A 5 -8.19 10.39 28.02
CA ASP A 5 -8.63 9.09 27.50
C ASP A 5 -7.43 8.15 27.65
N SER A 6 -7.36 7.49 28.81
CA SER A 6 -6.41 6.43 29.06
C SER A 6 -6.73 5.31 28.08
N PHE A 7 -6.09 5.34 26.91
CA PHE A 7 -6.13 4.27 25.94
C PHE A 7 -5.85 2.95 26.67
N ASP A 8 -6.75 1.97 26.53
CA ASP A 8 -6.65 0.67 27.19
C ASP A 8 -5.63 -0.19 26.45
N GLU A 9 -4.37 0.18 26.59
CA GLU A 9 -3.21 -0.46 25.97
C GLU A 9 -3.17 -1.98 26.26
N PRO A 10 -3.41 -2.46 27.50
CA PRO A 10 -3.47 -3.91 27.76
C PRO A 10 -4.57 -4.64 26.98
N ARG A 11 -5.76 -4.04 26.88
CA ARG A 11 -6.87 -4.64 26.11
C ARG A 11 -6.59 -4.65 24.62
N PHE A 12 -6.00 -3.58 24.08
CA PHE A 12 -5.59 -3.52 22.68
C PHE A 12 -4.49 -4.53 22.37
N GLU A 13 -3.48 -4.64 23.24
CA GLU A 13 -2.39 -5.61 23.09
C GLU A 13 -2.92 -7.05 23.09
N ALA A 14 -3.85 -7.38 24.00
CA ALA A 14 -4.48 -8.69 24.02
C ALA A 14 -5.24 -9.00 22.71
N LEU A 15 -5.94 -8.02 22.16
CA LEU A 15 -6.62 -8.13 20.87
C LEU A 15 -5.62 -8.34 19.72
N TYR A 16 -4.54 -7.55 19.70
CA TYR A 16 -3.45 -7.65 18.73
C TYR A 16 -2.84 -9.05 18.73
N ARG A 17 -2.33 -9.52 19.89
CA ARG A 17 -1.68 -10.83 20.02
C ARG A 17 -2.60 -11.97 19.60
N LYS A 18 -3.90 -11.86 19.92
CA LYS A 18 -4.90 -12.87 19.59
C LYS A 18 -5.19 -12.93 18.09
N LEU A 19 -5.36 -11.78 17.42
CA LEU A 19 -5.88 -11.74 16.06
C LEU A 19 -4.81 -11.59 14.97
N TYR A 20 -3.60 -11.14 15.31
CA TYR A 20 -2.54 -10.91 14.33
C TYR A 20 -2.26 -12.14 13.43
N PRO A 21 -2.10 -13.37 13.95
CA PRO A 21 -1.79 -14.53 13.10
C PRO A 21 -2.89 -14.84 12.08
N ASP A 22 -4.15 -14.70 12.48
CA ASP A 22 -5.30 -15.01 11.62
C ASP A 22 -5.55 -13.90 10.60
N LEU A 23 -5.42 -12.62 11.00
CA LEU A 23 -5.49 -11.49 10.08
C LEU A 23 -4.37 -11.55 9.04
N LEU A 24 -3.15 -11.94 9.45
CA LEU A 24 -2.03 -12.14 8.54
C LEU A 24 -2.32 -13.23 7.50
N ARG A 25 -2.78 -14.40 7.94
CA ARG A 25 -3.17 -15.48 7.04
C ARG A 25 -4.27 -15.05 6.08
N CYS A 26 -5.29 -14.35 6.57
CA CYS A 26 -6.37 -13.84 5.74
C CYS A 26 -5.88 -12.81 4.71
N ALA A 27 -4.97 -11.92 5.09
CA ALA A 27 -4.36 -10.95 4.19
C ALA A 27 -3.56 -11.65 3.08
N GLU A 28 -2.74 -12.64 3.42
CA GLU A 28 -1.98 -13.42 2.43
C GLU A 28 -2.89 -14.11 1.42
N ILE A 29 -3.93 -14.80 1.89
CA ILE A 29 -4.89 -15.49 1.03
C ILE A 29 -5.56 -14.48 0.09
N ALA A 30 -6.05 -13.36 0.64
CA ALA A 30 -6.74 -12.35 -0.15
C ALA A 30 -5.83 -11.67 -1.19
N LEU A 31 -4.55 -11.46 -0.88
CA LEU A 31 -3.58 -10.92 -1.82
C LEU A 31 -3.25 -11.92 -2.94
N ARG A 32 -3.08 -13.21 -2.62
CA ARG A 32 -2.84 -14.26 -3.63
C ARG A 32 -4.01 -14.41 -4.59
N THR A 33 -5.23 -14.51 -4.06
CA THR A 33 -6.43 -14.69 -4.89
C THR A 33 -6.81 -13.41 -5.63
N GLY A 34 -6.47 -12.25 -5.08
CA GLY A 34 -6.68 -10.94 -5.70
C GLY A 34 -5.72 -10.60 -6.85
N GLY A 35 -4.80 -11.50 -7.19
CA GLY A 35 -3.84 -11.31 -8.28
C GLY A 35 -2.73 -10.31 -7.95
N SER A 36 -2.26 -10.30 -6.69
CA SER A 36 -1.10 -9.51 -6.28
C SER A 36 0.14 -9.84 -7.13
N TRP A 37 0.88 -8.79 -7.52
CA TRP A 37 2.08 -8.91 -8.36
C TRP A 37 3.40 -8.79 -7.58
N TYR A 38 3.32 -8.73 -6.25
CA TYR A 38 4.48 -8.61 -5.39
C TYR A 38 5.32 -9.89 -5.34
N VAL A 39 6.65 -9.71 -5.31
CA VAL A 39 7.61 -10.82 -5.09
C VAL A 39 7.36 -11.53 -3.76
N SER A 40 7.03 -10.76 -2.71
CA SER A 40 6.72 -11.30 -1.39
C SER A 40 5.30 -10.93 -0.97
N VAL A 41 4.38 -11.88 -1.11
CA VAL A 41 3.01 -11.74 -0.59
C VAL A 41 3.02 -11.66 0.94
N ALA A 42 3.85 -12.48 1.60
CA ALA A 42 3.94 -12.52 3.06
C ALA A 42 4.37 -11.15 3.62
N GLY A 43 5.44 -10.55 3.07
CA GLY A 43 5.89 -9.23 3.51
C GLY A 43 4.83 -8.14 3.30
N ARG A 44 4.06 -8.19 2.21
CA ARG A 44 2.96 -7.23 1.99
C ARG A 44 1.75 -7.49 2.89
N ALA A 45 1.47 -8.75 3.22
CA ALA A 45 0.46 -9.08 4.20
C ALA A 45 0.81 -8.53 5.60
N GLU A 46 2.07 -8.64 6.01
CA GLU A 46 2.57 -8.05 7.26
C GLU A 46 2.39 -6.54 7.29
N GLU A 47 2.80 -5.83 6.23
CA GLU A 47 2.64 -4.38 6.12
C GLU A 47 1.16 -3.95 6.23
N VAL A 48 0.26 -4.65 5.51
CA VAL A 48 -1.19 -4.36 5.56
C VAL A 48 -1.76 -4.58 6.97
N VAL A 49 -1.34 -5.64 7.66
CA VAL A 49 -1.82 -5.93 9.02
C VAL A 49 -1.25 -4.93 10.03
N GLN A 50 0.01 -4.51 9.89
CA GLN A 50 0.59 -3.45 10.71
C GLN A 50 -0.16 -2.12 10.52
N GLU A 51 -0.43 -1.73 9.27
CA GLU A 51 -1.23 -0.54 8.98
C GLU A 51 -2.68 -0.64 9.47
N LEU A 52 -3.26 -1.84 9.47
CA LEU A 52 -4.56 -2.11 10.07
C LEU A 52 -4.55 -1.82 11.57
N PHE A 53 -3.56 -2.34 12.29
CA PHE A 53 -3.48 -2.12 13.73
C PHE A 53 -3.10 -0.69 14.09
N ALA A 54 -2.23 -0.03 13.31
CA ALA A 54 -1.97 1.40 13.47
C ALA A 54 -3.27 2.22 13.29
N PHE A 55 -4.05 1.92 12.26
CA PHE A 55 -5.35 2.54 12.04
C PHE A 55 -6.32 2.26 13.19
N ALA A 56 -6.39 1.01 13.65
CA ALA A 56 -7.25 0.61 14.77
C ALA A 56 -6.87 1.32 16.08
N TRP A 57 -5.58 1.55 16.31
CA TRP A 57 -5.06 2.28 17.45
C TRP A 57 -5.48 3.75 17.44
N GLU A 58 -5.42 4.39 16.27
CA GLU A 58 -5.89 5.77 16.08
C GLU A 58 -7.42 5.89 16.18
N HIS A 59 -8.17 4.82 15.88
CA HIS A 59 -9.63 4.79 15.84
C HIS A 59 -10.23 3.89 16.93
N GLN A 60 -9.64 3.89 18.13
CA GLN A 60 -10.07 3.02 19.24
C GLN A 60 -11.53 3.23 19.64
N ALA A 61 -12.05 4.45 19.57
CA ALA A 61 -13.46 4.73 19.85
C ALA A 61 -14.40 3.95 18.91
N ASP A 62 -14.10 3.91 17.61
CA ASP A 62 -14.87 3.18 16.61
C ASP A 62 -14.74 1.66 16.78
N LEU A 63 -13.51 1.20 17.07
CA LEU A 63 -13.23 -0.21 17.33
C LEU A 63 -14.05 -0.74 18.52
N TRP A 64 -14.00 -0.02 19.64
CA TRP A 64 -14.60 -0.49 20.90
C TRP A 64 -16.10 -0.22 21.02
N SER A 65 -16.64 0.75 20.27
CA SER A 65 -18.09 0.95 20.14
C SER A 65 -18.75 -0.02 19.15
N SER A 66 -17.97 -0.72 18.33
CA SER A 66 -18.50 -1.71 17.40
C SER A 66 -19.12 -2.91 18.14
N ALA A 67 -20.26 -3.40 17.64
CA ALA A 67 -20.89 -4.63 18.15
C ALA A 67 -19.95 -5.85 18.14
N SER A 68 -18.91 -5.84 17.30
CA SER A 68 -17.85 -6.85 17.30
C SER A 68 -16.51 -6.20 16.91
N PRO A 69 -15.59 -5.97 17.86
CA PRO A 69 -14.25 -5.46 17.56
C PRO A 69 -13.47 -6.34 16.58
N THR A 70 -13.57 -7.67 16.74
CA THR A 70 -13.01 -8.63 15.79
C THR A 70 -13.59 -8.45 14.39
N GLY A 71 -14.93 -8.39 14.27
CA GLY A 71 -15.59 -8.20 12.98
C GLY A 71 -15.24 -6.85 12.35
N TRP A 72 -15.04 -5.80 13.16
CA TRP A 72 -14.57 -4.51 12.69
C TRP A 72 -13.17 -4.61 12.08
N LEU A 73 -12.22 -5.29 12.73
CA LEU A 73 -10.87 -5.48 12.20
C LEU A 73 -10.87 -6.26 10.87
N TYR A 74 -11.68 -7.32 10.73
CA TYR A 74 -11.80 -8.04 9.46
C TYR A 74 -12.39 -7.18 8.34
N ARG A 75 -13.34 -6.28 8.65
CA ARG A 75 -13.84 -5.31 7.67
C ARG A 75 -12.74 -4.36 7.23
N VAL A 76 -12.01 -3.77 8.18
CA VAL A 76 -10.88 -2.87 7.88
C VAL A 76 -9.81 -3.59 7.06
N LEU A 77 -9.49 -4.84 7.39
CA LEU A 77 -8.55 -5.65 6.62
C LEU A 77 -8.98 -5.78 5.17
N ARG A 78 -10.25 -6.15 4.94
CA ARG A 78 -10.80 -6.28 3.58
C ARG A 78 -10.69 -4.97 2.81
N TYR A 79 -11.00 -3.84 3.44
CA TYR A 79 -10.87 -2.52 2.81
C TYR A 79 -9.42 -2.23 2.42
N LYS A 80 -8.46 -2.39 3.35
CA LYS A 80 -7.03 -2.14 3.10
C LYS A 80 -6.46 -3.05 2.01
N VAL A 81 -6.79 -4.34 2.00
CA VAL A 81 -6.38 -5.27 0.94
C VAL A 81 -6.96 -4.85 -0.42
N LEU A 82 -8.24 -4.48 -0.47
CA LEU A 82 -8.86 -4.04 -1.73
C LEU A 82 -8.28 -2.72 -2.24
N GLU A 83 -7.99 -1.78 -1.35
CA GLU A 83 -7.32 -0.53 -1.66
C GLU A 83 -5.93 -0.79 -2.25
N LEU A 84 -5.13 -1.62 -1.60
CA LEU A 84 -3.81 -2.01 -2.08
C LEU A 84 -3.86 -2.64 -3.46
N LEU A 85 -4.76 -3.60 -3.69
CA LEU A 85 -4.90 -4.26 -4.99
C LEU A 85 -5.38 -3.30 -6.08
N LYS A 86 -6.19 -2.30 -5.75
CA LYS A 86 -6.60 -1.24 -6.69
C LYS A 86 -5.41 -0.36 -7.05
N GLU A 87 -4.64 0.05 -6.05
CA GLU A 87 -3.41 0.82 -6.24
C GLU A 87 -2.41 0.05 -7.12
N ASP A 88 -2.24 -1.26 -6.91
CA ASP A 88 -1.33 -2.07 -7.73
C ASP A 88 -1.73 -2.12 -9.19
N ARG A 89 -3.02 -2.37 -9.45
CA ARG A 89 -3.56 -2.37 -10.82
C ARG A 89 -3.41 -1.00 -11.46
N PHE A 90 -3.61 0.06 -10.68
CA PHE A 90 -3.41 1.43 -11.13
C PHE A 90 -1.96 1.64 -11.58
N TRP A 91 -0.98 1.44 -10.70
CA TRP A 91 0.43 1.68 -11.03
C TRP A 91 0.91 0.81 -12.17
N ARG A 92 0.61 -0.48 -12.14
CA ARG A 92 1.03 -1.40 -13.21
C ARG A 92 0.47 -0.98 -14.57
N LYS A 93 -0.83 -0.67 -14.66
CA LYS A 93 -1.47 -0.22 -15.90
C LYS A 93 -0.79 1.03 -16.45
N HIS A 94 -0.54 2.02 -15.59
CA HIS A 94 0.02 3.31 -15.98
C HIS A 94 1.51 3.19 -16.35
N LEU A 95 2.30 2.39 -15.63
CA LEU A 95 3.72 2.17 -15.93
C LEU A 95 3.93 1.37 -17.22
N ILE A 96 3.13 0.32 -17.49
CA ILE A 96 3.21 -0.43 -18.77
C ILE A 96 2.92 0.50 -19.95
N ARG A 97 1.93 1.39 -19.82
CA ARG A 97 1.63 2.41 -20.83
C ARG A 97 2.78 3.40 -20.98
N ALA A 98 3.31 3.93 -19.88
CA ALA A 98 4.48 4.80 -19.88
C ALA A 98 5.71 4.19 -20.59
N ALA A 99 5.92 2.89 -20.40
CA ALA A 99 6.99 2.15 -21.06
C ALA A 99 6.72 1.88 -22.56
N GLY A 100 5.49 2.01 -23.03
CA GLY A 100 5.10 1.69 -24.40
C GLY A 100 4.88 0.22 -24.70
N GLU A 101 4.65 -0.57 -23.65
CA GLU A 101 4.52 -2.01 -23.73
C GLU A 101 3.05 -2.47 -23.92
N MET A 102 2.10 -1.52 -24.01
CA MET A 102 0.70 -1.78 -24.33
C MET A 102 0.37 -1.39 -25.78
N PRO A 103 -0.43 -2.17 -26.51
CA PRO A 103 -0.97 -1.74 -27.79
C PRO A 103 -1.95 -0.59 -27.55
N ALA A 104 -1.56 0.63 -27.92
CA ALA A 104 -2.36 1.84 -27.80
C ALA A 104 -2.58 2.49 -29.17
N SER A 105 -3.66 3.25 -29.30
CA SER A 105 -3.76 4.27 -30.35
C SER A 105 -2.65 5.31 -30.12
N PRO A 106 -1.95 5.80 -31.16
CA PRO A 106 -0.82 6.73 -31.02
C PRO A 106 -1.14 7.99 -30.19
N GLU A 107 -2.38 8.47 -30.23
CA GLU A 107 -2.82 9.70 -29.56
C GLU A 107 -3.05 9.52 -28.05
N ASP A 108 -3.65 8.39 -27.65
CA ASP A 108 -3.90 8.07 -26.22
C ASP A 108 -2.59 7.82 -25.45
N ASP A 109 -1.58 7.31 -26.16
CA ASP A 109 -0.27 6.97 -25.60
C ASP A 109 0.53 8.24 -25.26
N PHE A 110 0.67 9.18 -26.19
CA PHE A 110 1.48 10.39 -25.97
C PHE A 110 0.98 11.23 -24.79
N GLN A 111 -0.34 11.43 -24.69
CA GLN A 111 -0.93 12.28 -23.65
C GLN A 111 -0.81 11.64 -22.25
N GLN A 112 -1.06 10.35 -22.12
CA GLN A 112 -0.98 9.66 -20.83
C GLN A 112 0.46 9.39 -20.37
N ARG A 113 1.39 9.14 -21.31
CA ARG A 113 2.83 9.07 -21.00
C ARG A 113 3.36 10.41 -20.49
N ALA A 114 2.95 11.51 -21.12
CA ALA A 114 3.30 12.86 -20.69
C ALA A 114 2.72 13.18 -19.30
N GLU A 115 1.51 12.71 -18.98
CA GLU A 115 0.88 12.92 -17.66
C GLU A 115 1.65 12.23 -16.53
N ILE A 116 2.10 10.98 -16.70
CA ILE A 116 2.85 10.30 -15.63
C ILE A 116 4.25 10.88 -15.46
N THR A 117 4.96 11.13 -16.57
CA THR A 117 6.33 11.63 -16.56
C THR A 117 6.44 13.12 -16.23
N SER A 118 5.34 13.89 -16.29
CA SER A 118 5.30 15.28 -15.81
C SER A 118 5.17 15.40 -14.29
N ILE A 119 4.62 14.39 -13.61
CA ILE A 119 4.39 14.39 -12.15
C ILE A 119 5.50 13.67 -11.38
N LEU A 120 6.01 12.58 -11.95
CA LEU A 120 7.13 11.82 -11.39
C LEU A 120 8.46 12.33 -11.96
N THR A 121 9.47 12.48 -11.09
CA THR A 121 10.84 12.66 -11.58
C THR A 121 11.32 11.39 -12.28
N PRO A 122 12.34 11.46 -13.16
CA PRO A 122 12.89 10.28 -13.83
C PRO A 122 13.35 9.19 -12.85
N GLU A 123 13.93 9.58 -11.71
CA GLU A 123 14.36 8.65 -10.67
C GLU A 123 13.16 7.95 -10.00
N GLU A 124 12.09 8.70 -9.67
CA GLU A 124 10.89 8.12 -9.05
C GLU A 124 10.13 7.20 -10.01
N TYR A 125 10.07 7.58 -11.28
CA TYR A 125 9.53 6.72 -12.33
C TYR A 125 10.30 5.41 -12.40
N GLU A 126 11.63 5.47 -12.43
CA GLU A 126 12.47 4.27 -12.51
C GLU A 126 12.32 3.38 -11.28
N ILE A 127 12.28 3.96 -10.07
CA ILE A 127 12.00 3.22 -8.84
C ILE A 127 10.67 2.47 -8.94
N LEU A 128 9.60 3.15 -9.35
CA LEU A 128 8.28 2.54 -9.47
C LEU A 128 8.25 1.47 -10.58
N ARG A 129 8.92 1.72 -11.71
CA ARG A 129 9.04 0.76 -12.81
C ARG A 129 9.72 -0.52 -12.36
N LYS A 130 10.85 -0.43 -11.65
CA LYS A 130 11.57 -1.60 -11.11
C LYS A 130 10.71 -2.39 -10.12
N LEU A 131 10.01 -1.71 -9.22
CA LEU A 131 9.15 -2.36 -8.23
C LEU A 131 7.94 -3.05 -8.85
N TYR A 132 7.27 -2.41 -9.82
CA TYR A 132 5.97 -2.87 -10.34
C TYR A 132 6.07 -3.73 -11.61
N LEU A 133 7.06 -3.49 -12.46
CA LEU A 133 7.21 -4.18 -13.75
C LEU A 133 8.32 -5.22 -13.71
N GLU A 134 9.47 -4.87 -13.13
CA GLU A 134 10.63 -5.78 -13.06
C GLU A 134 10.65 -6.67 -11.82
N LYS A 135 9.67 -6.47 -10.91
CA LYS A 135 9.53 -7.24 -9.67
C LYS A 135 10.79 -7.18 -8.79
N TYR A 136 11.41 -6.00 -8.66
CA TYR A 136 12.41 -5.81 -7.62
C TYR A 136 11.74 -5.80 -6.24
N THR A 137 12.42 -6.37 -5.25
CA THR A 137 12.09 -6.12 -3.84
C THR A 137 12.64 -4.76 -3.41
N TYR A 138 12.05 -4.19 -2.36
CA TYR A 138 12.59 -2.99 -1.72
C TYR A 138 14.02 -3.19 -1.20
N GLU A 139 14.40 -4.42 -0.85
CA GLU A 139 15.74 -4.72 -0.34
C GLU A 139 16.79 -4.72 -1.45
N GLU A 140 16.48 -5.35 -2.57
CA GLU A 140 17.34 -5.36 -3.75
C GLU A 140 17.54 -3.94 -4.28
N LEU A 141 16.44 -3.21 -4.47
CA LEU A 141 16.49 -1.86 -5.02
C LEU A 141 17.17 -0.88 -4.06
N ALA A 142 16.93 -0.98 -2.75
CA ALA A 142 17.62 -0.13 -1.79
C ALA A 142 19.13 -0.41 -1.78
N ARG A 143 19.55 -1.67 -1.90
CA ARG A 143 20.97 -2.04 -1.99
C ARG A 143 21.60 -1.48 -3.26
N GLU A 144 20.92 -1.60 -4.40
CA GLU A 144 21.40 -1.04 -5.68
C GLU A 144 21.61 0.48 -5.59
N MET A 145 20.69 1.19 -4.93
CA MET A 145 20.74 2.64 -4.77
C MET A 145 21.63 3.12 -3.61
N GLY A 146 22.24 2.21 -2.83
CA GLY A 146 23.01 2.58 -1.63
C GLY A 146 22.16 3.18 -0.51
N LEU A 147 20.87 2.85 -0.45
CA LEU A 147 19.90 3.35 0.52
C LEU A 147 19.54 2.31 1.58
N LYS A 148 18.98 2.78 2.71
CA LYS A 148 18.25 1.90 3.63
C LYS A 148 16.88 1.55 3.03
N LYS A 149 16.41 0.30 3.25
CA LYS A 149 15.06 -0.16 2.84
C LYS A 149 13.96 0.82 3.26
N SER A 150 14.01 1.31 4.51
CA SER A 150 13.05 2.26 5.05
C SER A 150 13.08 3.63 4.37
N ALA A 151 14.26 4.10 3.94
CA ALA A 151 14.40 5.35 3.20
C ALA A 151 13.78 5.23 1.81
N LEU A 152 14.01 4.10 1.11
CA LEU A 152 13.37 3.82 -0.17
C LEU A 152 11.84 3.70 -0.02
N ALA A 153 11.35 2.97 0.99
CA ALA A 153 9.92 2.84 1.26
C ALA A 153 9.25 4.20 1.51
N MET A 154 9.89 5.05 2.32
CA MET A 154 9.38 6.40 2.59
C MET A 154 9.39 7.28 1.34
N ARG A 155 10.42 7.17 0.50
CA ARG A 155 10.49 7.87 -0.79
C ARG A 155 9.33 7.45 -1.69
N VAL A 156 9.16 6.13 -1.91
CA VAL A 156 8.07 5.59 -2.73
C VAL A 156 6.71 6.05 -2.22
N LYS A 157 6.46 5.97 -0.91
CA LYS A 157 5.20 6.43 -0.30
C LYS A 157 4.92 7.90 -0.64
N ARG A 158 5.89 8.80 -0.40
CA ARG A 158 5.74 10.23 -0.65
C ARG A 158 5.55 10.55 -2.14
N SER A 159 6.28 9.87 -3.03
CA SER A 159 6.15 10.04 -4.47
C SER A 159 4.74 9.67 -4.94
N LYS A 160 4.20 8.55 -4.45
CA LYS A 160 2.83 8.12 -4.75
C LYS A 160 1.77 9.05 -4.19
N GLU A 161 1.90 9.48 -2.94
CA GLU A 161 0.98 10.44 -2.33
C GLU A 161 0.97 11.77 -3.08
N ARG A 162 2.15 12.27 -3.48
CA ARG A 162 2.27 13.47 -4.31
C ARG A 162 1.61 13.27 -5.67
N PHE A 163 1.85 12.12 -6.29
CA PHE A 163 1.25 11.78 -7.56
C PHE A 163 -0.28 11.79 -7.49
N VAL A 164 -0.88 11.08 -6.53
CA VAL A 164 -2.35 11.02 -6.35
C VAL A 164 -2.94 12.42 -6.15
N LYS A 165 -2.27 13.26 -5.35
CA LYS A 165 -2.71 14.65 -5.11
C LYS A 165 -2.72 15.52 -6.36
N GLN A 166 -1.77 15.32 -7.28
CA GLN A 166 -1.70 16.08 -8.53
C GLN A 166 -2.63 15.48 -9.59
N TRP A 167 -2.68 14.15 -9.67
CA TRP A 167 -3.53 13.40 -10.60
C TRP A 167 -5.01 13.71 -10.41
N ASN A 168 -5.49 13.79 -9.16
CA ASN A 168 -6.90 14.10 -8.86
C ASN A 168 -7.29 15.58 -9.05
N ARG A 169 -6.34 16.46 -9.42
CA ARG A 169 -6.63 17.88 -9.73
C ARG A 169 -6.87 18.12 -11.22
N HIS A 170 -6.56 17.14 -12.06
CA HIS A 170 -6.81 17.12 -13.49
C HIS A 170 -8.09 16.31 -13.76
#